data_AF-A0A3B9YQN0-F1
#
_entry.id   AF-A0A3B9YQN0-F1
#
_cell.length_a   1.000
_cell.length_b   1.000
_cell.length_c   1.000
_cell.angle_alpha   90.00
_cell.angle_beta   90.00
_cell.angle_gamma   90.00
#
_symmetry.space_group_name_H-M   'P 1'
#
loop_
_entity.id
_entity.type
_entity.pdbx_description
1 polymer ?
#
loop_
_entity_poly.entity_id
_entity_poly.type
_entity_poly.pdbx_seq_one_letter_code
_entity_poly.pdbx_strand_id
1 'polypeptide(L)'
;MSVGERLAPVFGRGIIAAIFLLAALNKMQNWEATATFIAAHGLPYRYVLLALALLVELVCGFGVLIGFRTRSAALILFAYTLIVTYLIHDFWFAEASARALQAELFTKNMGLAGGLLILIGQGAGAWSIDSWRGE
;
A
#
# COMPACT_ATOMS: atom_id res chain seq x y z
N MET A 1 19.34 8.61 -21.48
CA MET A 1 18.16 7.94 -20.93
C MET A 1 17.12 7.79 -22.02
N SER A 2 16.59 6.59 -22.23
CA SER A 2 15.47 6.34 -23.14
C SER A 2 14.16 6.96 -22.60
N VAL A 3 13.16 7.12 -23.45
CA VAL A 3 11.82 7.57 -23.04
C VAL A 3 11.23 6.61 -21.99
N GLY A 4 11.43 5.31 -22.16
CA GLY A 4 10.99 4.29 -21.21
C GLY A 4 11.57 4.48 -19.81
N GLU A 5 12.87 4.79 -19.70
CA GLU A 5 13.54 5.03 -18.41
C GLU A 5 13.03 6.29 -17.68
N ARG A 6 12.45 7.25 -18.41
CA ARG A 6 11.86 8.46 -17.82
C ARG A 6 10.42 8.24 -17.39
N LEU A 7 9.64 7.53 -18.20
CA LEU A 7 8.21 7.34 -17.99
C LEU A 7 7.89 6.19 -17.05
N ALA A 8 8.62 5.07 -17.12
CA ALA A 8 8.30 3.88 -16.34
C ALA A 8 8.26 4.12 -14.82
N PRO A 9 9.19 4.88 -14.20
CA PRO A 9 9.12 5.17 -12.77
C PRO A 9 7.87 5.99 -12.40
N VAL A 10 7.47 6.93 -13.25
CA VAL A 10 6.31 7.81 -13.02
C VAL A 10 5.01 7.03 -13.05
N PHE A 11 4.81 6.24 -14.10
CA PHE A 11 3.60 5.43 -14.22
C PHE A 11 3.60 4.28 -13.20
N GLY A 12 4.74 3.62 -13.00
CA GLY A 12 4.88 2.54 -12.02
C GLY A 12 4.53 2.99 -10.61
N ARG A 13 5.13 4.09 -10.13
CA ARG A 13 4.82 4.62 -8.80
C ARG A 13 3.41 5.19 -8.72
N GLY A 14 2.89 5.76 -9.81
CA GLY A 14 1.51 6.25 -9.88
C GLY A 14 0.49 5.13 -9.69
N ILE A 15 0.69 3.99 -10.35
CA ILE A 15 -0.17 2.79 -10.20
C ILE A 15 -0.06 2.22 -8.79
N ILE A 16 1.16 2.09 -8.26
CA ILE A 16 1.38 1.63 -6.88
C ILE A 16 0.66 2.55 -5.89
N ALA A 17 0.86 3.87 -6.00
CA ALA A 17 0.21 4.85 -5.15
C ALA A 17 -1.32 4.82 -5.27
N ALA A 18 -1.86 4.66 -6.48
CA ALA A 18 -3.29 4.60 -6.71
C ALA A 18 -3.96 3.47 -5.91
N ILE A 19 -3.31 2.32 -5.75
CA ILE A 19 -3.85 1.21 -4.95
C ILE A 19 -4.04 1.64 -3.49
N PHE A 20 -3.07 2.32 -2.90
CA PHE A 20 -3.15 2.80 -1.52
C PHE A 20 -4.14 3.95 -1.35
N LEU A 21 -4.14 4.92 -2.27
CA LEU A 21 -5.04 6.08 -2.19
C LEU A 21 -6.51 5.67 -2.40
N LEU A 22 -6.78 4.72 -3.29
CA LEU A 22 -8.13 4.15 -3.45
C LEU A 22 -8.52 3.31 -2.23
N ALA A 23 -7.60 2.55 -1.64
CA ALA A 23 -7.86 1.83 -0.39
C ALA A 23 -8.20 2.80 0.76
N ALA A 24 -7.48 3.92 0.88
CA ALA A 24 -7.76 4.98 1.85
C ALA A 24 -9.13 5.61 1.62
N LEU A 25 -9.48 5.93 0.36
CA LEU A 25 -10.79 6.48 0.01
C LEU A 25 -11.92 5.52 0.40
N ASN A 26 -11.77 4.23 0.09
CA ASN A 26 -12.73 3.21 0.47
C ASN A 26 -12.90 3.12 2.00
N LYS A 27 -11.81 3.25 2.77
CA LYS A 27 -11.86 3.28 4.24
C LYS A 27 -12.62 4.50 4.76
N MET A 28 -12.43 5.67 4.15
CA MET A 28 -13.17 6.89 4.52
C MET A 28 -14.67 6.76 4.22
N GLN A 29 -15.02 6.17 3.09
CA GLN A 29 -16.43 5.96 2.69
C GLN A 29 -17.12 4.85 3.50
N ASN A 30 -16.37 3.82 3.90
CA ASN A 30 -16.89 2.63 4.58
C ASN A 30 -16.29 2.46 5.98
N TRP A 31 -16.24 3.55 6.75
CA TRP A 31 -15.51 3.61 8.02
C TRP A 31 -15.98 2.54 9.02
N GLU A 32 -17.28 2.49 9.33
CA GLU A 32 -17.84 1.53 10.29
C GLU A 32 -17.75 0.08 9.81
N ALA A 33 -17.98 -0.16 8.52
CA ALA A 33 -17.85 -1.49 7.94
C ALA A 33 -16.40 -2.00 8.05
N THR A 34 -15.42 -1.14 7.77
CA THR A 34 -14.00 -1.49 7.89
C THR A 34 -13.60 -1.70 9.35
N ALA A 35 -14.08 -0.86 10.27
CA ALA A 35 -13.82 -1.03 11.70
C ALA A 35 -14.40 -2.37 12.21
N THR A 36 -15.61 -2.72 11.78
CA THR A 36 -16.24 -4.00 12.10
C THR A 36 -15.44 -5.17 11.53
N PHE A 37 -14.97 -5.06 10.30
CA PHE A 37 -14.13 -6.07 9.66
C PHE A 37 -12.80 -6.28 10.39
N ILE A 38 -12.14 -5.20 10.84
CA ILE A 38 -10.93 -5.27 11.67
C ILE A 38 -11.22 -6.00 12.98
N ALA A 39 -12.35 -5.70 13.63
CA ALA A 39 -12.75 -6.37 14.87
C ALA A 39 -13.04 -7.86 14.67
N ALA A 40 -13.61 -8.23 13.53
CA ALA A 40 -13.88 -9.63 13.18
C ALA A 40 -12.60 -10.48 13.06
N HIS A 41 -11.45 -9.85 12.78
CA HIS A 41 -10.13 -10.50 12.80
C HIS A 41 -9.50 -10.53 14.21
N GLY A 42 -10.27 -10.21 15.26
CA GLY A 42 -9.80 -10.27 16.65
C GLY A 42 -8.83 -9.16 17.04
N LEU A 43 -8.62 -8.15 16.20
CA LEU A 43 -7.69 -7.06 16.48
C LEU A 43 -8.30 -6.05 17.47
N PRO A 44 -7.56 -5.66 18.53
CA PRO A 44 -8.04 -4.66 19.49
C PRO A 44 -8.00 -3.24 18.87
N TYR A 45 -8.67 -2.28 19.51
CA TYR A 45 -8.61 -0.86 19.14
C TYR A 45 -8.94 -0.57 17.66
N ARG A 46 -9.95 -1.25 17.10
CA ARG A 46 -10.32 -1.19 15.67
C ARG A 46 -10.32 0.21 15.03
N TYR A 47 -10.82 1.23 15.71
CA TYR A 47 -10.84 2.61 15.18
C TYR A 47 -9.45 3.26 15.14
N VAL A 48 -8.58 2.96 16.10
CA VAL A 48 -7.20 3.44 16.13
C VAL A 48 -6.40 2.78 15.01
N LEU A 49 -6.54 1.46 14.84
CA LEU A 49 -5.91 0.73 13.74
C LEU A 49 -6.40 1.21 12.38
N LEU A 50 -7.70 1.45 12.25
CA LEU A 50 -8.29 1.99 11.01
C LEU A 50 -7.75 3.39 10.69
N ALA A 51 -7.67 4.28 11.69
CA ALA A 51 -7.11 5.61 11.52
C ALA A 51 -5.63 5.58 11.16
N LEU A 52 -4.85 4.68 11.78
CA LEU A 52 -3.43 4.50 11.46
C LEU A 52 -3.25 3.97 10.03
N ALA A 53 -4.04 2.97 9.62
CA ALA A 53 -4.05 2.46 8.26
C ALA A 53 -4.36 3.56 7.25
N LEU A 54 -5.42 4.35 7.50
CA LEU A 54 -5.79 5.47 6.65
C LEU A 54 -4.66 6.50 6.55
N LEU A 55 -4.04 6.86 7.67
CA LEU A 55 -2.94 7.83 7.72
C LEU A 55 -1.74 7.34 6.91
N VAL A 56 -1.33 6.09 7.09
CA VAL A 56 -0.20 5.48 6.37
C VAL A 56 -0.49 5.46 4.86
N GLU A 57 -1.67 5.00 4.47
CA GLU A 57 -2.06 4.89 3.06
C GLU A 57 -2.13 6.26 2.37
N LEU A 58 -2.68 7.28 3.03
CA LEU A 58 -2.74 8.64 2.48
C LEU A 58 -1.35 9.27 2.40
N VAL A 59 -0.65 9.37 3.54
CA VAL A 59 0.62 10.11 3.60
C VAL A 59 1.68 9.45 2.73
N CYS A 60 1.85 8.14 2.84
CA CYS A 60 2.86 7.44 2.07
C CYS A 60 2.41 7.21 0.62
N GLY A 61 1.11 7.01 0.36
CA GLY A 61 0.58 6.92 -0.99
C GLY A 61 0.80 8.20 -1.77
N PHE A 62 0.52 9.37 -1.18
CA PHE A 62 0.84 10.66 -1.80
C PHE A 62 2.34 10.87 -1.94
N GLY A 63 3.14 10.52 -0.92
CA GLY A 63 4.60 10.58 -0.99
C GLY A 63 5.15 9.79 -2.19
N VAL A 64 4.67 8.57 -2.41
CA VAL A 64 5.04 7.77 -3.59
C VAL A 64 4.54 8.39 -4.90
N LEU A 65 3.30 8.89 -4.93
CA LEU A 65 2.69 9.47 -6.14
C LEU A 65 3.53 10.64 -6.69
N ILE A 66 3.77 11.64 -5.85
CA ILE A 66 4.52 12.86 -6.22
C ILE A 66 6.04 12.64 -6.24
N GLY A 67 6.49 11.48 -5.75
CA GLY A 67 7.88 11.13 -5.63
C GLY A 67 8.61 11.99 -4.59
N PHE A 68 8.03 12.12 -3.39
CA PHE A 68 8.61 12.79 -2.22
C PHE A 68 8.95 11.78 -1.13
N ARG A 69 10.23 11.74 -0.73
CA ARG A 69 10.82 10.74 0.16
C ARG A 69 10.43 9.32 -0.25
N THR A 70 10.49 9.04 -1.54
CA THR A 70 9.88 7.85 -2.17
C THR A 70 10.38 6.56 -1.55
N ARG A 71 11.68 6.47 -1.24
CA ARG A 71 12.26 5.28 -0.59
C ARG A 71 11.69 5.05 0.81
N SER A 72 11.59 6.11 1.61
CA SER A 72 11.03 6.02 2.95
C SER A 72 9.54 5.71 2.92
N ALA A 73 8.78 6.38 2.05
CA ALA A 73 7.35 6.14 1.88
C ALA A 73 7.07 4.71 1.39
N ALA A 74 7.83 4.23 0.41
CA ALA A 74 7.72 2.86 -0.09
C ALA A 74 8.09 1.81 0.97
N LEU A 75 9.10 2.08 1.80
CA LEU A 75 9.47 1.19 2.92
C LEU A 75 8.35 1.08 3.96
N ILE A 76 7.72 2.21 4.32
CA ILE A 76 6.60 2.22 5.27
C ILE A 76 5.42 1.46 4.67
N LEU A 77 5.07 1.71 3.40
CA LEU A 77 4.00 0.99 2.71
C LEU A 77 4.32 -0.50 2.58
N PHE A 78 5.57 -0.88 2.33
CA PHE A 78 5.99 -2.28 2.26
C PHE A 78 5.74 -3.00 3.59
N ALA A 79 6.21 -2.42 4.69
CA ALA A 79 6.00 -2.99 6.02
C ALA A 79 4.50 -3.05 6.37
N TYR A 80 3.76 -1.98 6.10
CA TYR A 80 2.31 -1.92 6.28
C TYR A 80 1.58 -3.00 5.47
N THR A 81 1.92 -3.16 4.20
CA THR A 81 1.32 -4.17 3.32
C THR A 81 1.57 -5.58 3.86
N LEU A 82 2.78 -5.90 4.30
CA LEU A 82 3.06 -7.22 4.88
C LEU A 82 2.26 -7.47 6.17
N ILE A 83 2.19 -6.47 7.06
CA ILE A 83 1.44 -6.58 8.32
C ILE A 83 -0.05 -6.81 8.04
N VAL A 84 -0.69 -5.98 7.20
CA VAL A 84 -2.11 -6.14 6.86
C VAL A 84 -2.36 -7.47 6.16
N THR A 85 -1.49 -7.85 5.23
CA THR A 85 -1.62 -9.11 4.49
C THR A 85 -1.58 -10.32 5.40
N TYR A 86 -0.68 -10.32 6.37
CA TYR A 86 -0.56 -11.42 7.33
C TYR A 86 -1.71 -11.45 8.35
N LEU A 87 -2.20 -10.30 8.80
CA LEU A 87 -3.22 -10.22 9.86
C LEU A 87 -4.67 -10.28 9.35
N ILE A 88 -4.93 -9.86 8.12
CA ILE A 88 -6.29 -9.68 7.58
C ILE A 88 -6.57 -10.59 6.38
N HIS A 89 -5.53 -11.00 5.64
CA HIS A 89 -5.67 -11.90 4.51
C HIS A 89 -5.06 -13.28 4.81
N ASP A 90 -5.25 -13.74 6.05
CA ASP A 90 -4.76 -15.00 6.60
C ASP A 90 -5.58 -16.20 6.11
N PHE A 91 -5.53 -16.45 4.79
CA PHE A 91 -6.33 -17.47 4.11
C PHE A 91 -6.22 -18.89 4.70
N TRP A 92 -5.12 -19.19 5.41
CA TRP A 92 -4.91 -20.46 6.11
C TRP A 92 -5.83 -20.65 7.33
N PHE A 93 -6.37 -19.58 7.91
CA PHE A 93 -7.38 -19.61 8.97
C PHE A 93 -8.80 -19.30 8.48
N ALA A 94 -8.96 -18.84 7.23
CA ALA A 94 -10.26 -18.53 6.66
C ALA A 94 -11.16 -19.77 6.47
N GLU A 95 -12.46 -19.56 6.64
CA GLU A 95 -13.51 -20.53 6.31
C GLU A 95 -13.46 -20.93 4.82
N ALA A 96 -13.96 -22.13 4.49
CA ALA A 96 -13.88 -22.67 3.15
C ALA A 96 -14.50 -21.77 2.06
N SER A 97 -15.58 -21.06 2.39
CA SER A 97 -16.28 -20.13 1.49
C SER A 97 -15.47 -18.86 1.18
N ALA A 98 -14.63 -18.39 2.11
CA ALA A 98 -13.85 -17.16 1.98
C ALA A 98 -12.38 -17.40 1.61
N ARG A 99 -11.88 -18.63 1.78
CA ARG A 99 -10.46 -18.98 1.62
C ARG A 99 -9.87 -18.60 0.27
N ALA A 100 -10.60 -18.83 -0.82
CA ALA A 100 -10.11 -18.51 -2.17
C ALA A 100 -9.91 -16.99 -2.35
N LEU A 101 -10.88 -16.18 -1.92
CA LEU A 101 -10.79 -14.72 -1.97
C LEU A 101 -9.63 -14.21 -1.10
N GLN A 102 -9.47 -14.73 0.12
CA GLN A 102 -8.37 -14.32 0.99
C GLN A 102 -6.99 -14.68 0.40
N ALA A 103 -6.86 -15.84 -0.23
CA ALA A 103 -5.61 -16.24 -0.89
C ALA A 103 -5.29 -15.34 -2.10
N GLU A 104 -6.30 -14.91 -2.85
CA GLU A 104 -6.13 -13.95 -3.96
C GLU A 104 -5.67 -12.58 -3.43
N LEU A 105 -6.32 -12.06 -2.39
CA LEU A 105 -5.95 -10.79 -1.75
C LEU A 105 -4.54 -10.84 -1.17
N PHE A 106 -4.18 -11.94 -0.51
CA PHE A 106 -2.83 -12.18 -0.01
C PHE A 106 -1.81 -12.13 -1.15
N THR A 107 -2.05 -12.89 -2.22
CA THR A 107 -1.11 -13.00 -3.36
C THR A 107 -0.96 -11.67 -4.09
N LYS A 108 -2.05 -10.92 -4.29
CA LYS A 108 -2.03 -9.57 -4.85
C LYS A 108 -1.14 -8.65 -4.00
N ASN A 109 -1.29 -8.68 -2.68
CA ASN A 109 -0.49 -7.84 -1.79
C ASN A 109 0.99 -8.24 -1.78
N MET A 110 1.31 -9.52 -1.93
CA MET A 110 2.70 -9.97 -2.11
C MET A 110 3.32 -9.42 -3.41
N GLY A 111 2.55 -9.39 -4.50
CA GLY A 111 2.96 -8.72 -5.74
C GLY A 111 3.19 -7.21 -5.55
N LEU A 112 2.29 -6.55 -4.83
CA LEU A 112 2.43 -5.12 -4.47
C LEU A 112 3.68 -4.85 -3.61
N ALA A 113 3.94 -5.72 -2.64
CA ALA A 113 5.14 -5.65 -1.80
C ALA A 113 6.42 -5.80 -2.64
N GLY A 114 6.42 -6.69 -3.64
CA GLY A 114 7.51 -6.78 -4.62
C GLY A 114 7.72 -5.49 -5.41
N GLY A 115 6.64 -4.86 -5.88
CA GLY A 115 6.71 -3.56 -6.57
C GLY A 115 7.27 -2.45 -5.67
N LEU A 116 6.89 -2.43 -4.40
CA LEU A 116 7.43 -1.49 -3.41
C LEU A 116 8.92 -1.73 -3.14
N LEU A 117 9.38 -2.98 -3.04
CA LEU A 117 10.80 -3.30 -2.89
C LEU A 117 11.64 -2.80 -4.08
N ILE A 118 11.13 -2.99 -5.30
CA ILE A 118 11.77 -2.44 -6.50
C ILE A 118 11.86 -0.91 -6.40
N LEU A 119 10.78 -0.25 -5.96
CA LEU A 119 10.75 1.20 -5.82
C LEU A 119 11.70 1.71 -4.72
N ILE A 120 11.90 0.95 -3.63
CA ILE A 120 12.89 1.25 -2.59
C ILE A 120 14.31 1.26 -3.19
N GLY A 121 14.64 0.26 -4.02
CA GLY A 121 15.95 0.18 -4.67
C GLY A 121 16.16 1.26 -5.73
N GLN A 122 15.21 1.38 -6.66
CA GLN A 122 15.31 2.25 -7.85
C GLN A 122 15.06 3.73 -7.54
N GLY A 123 14.32 4.05 -6.48
CA GLY A 123 13.94 5.43 -6.14
C GLY A 123 12.85 6.00 -7.06
N ALA A 124 12.70 7.32 -7.01
CA ALA A 124 11.54 8.02 -7.56
C ALA A 124 11.56 8.22 -9.09
N GLY A 125 12.74 8.14 -9.72
CA GLY A 125 12.95 8.49 -11.13
C GLY A 125 13.01 10.00 -11.40
N ALA A 126 13.32 10.36 -12.64
CA ALA A 126 13.72 11.73 -13.03
C ALA A 126 12.62 12.81 -12.93
N TRP A 127 11.35 12.42 -12.89
CA TRP A 127 10.23 13.35 -12.71
C TRP A 127 9.64 13.12 -11.33
N SER A 128 10.28 13.67 -10.30
CA SER A 128 9.88 13.52 -8.91
C SER A 128 10.37 14.69 -8.08
N ILE A 129 9.74 14.94 -6.92
CA ILE A 129 10.24 15.95 -5.98
C ILE A 129 11.63 15.56 -5.45
N ASP A 130 11.90 14.28 -5.23
CA ASP A 130 13.21 13.75 -4.83
C ASP A 130 14.29 14.17 -5.83
N SER A 131 14.04 14.00 -7.14
CA SER A 131 14.99 14.43 -8.17
C SER A 131 15.26 15.94 -8.18
N TRP A 132 14.25 16.76 -7.84
CA TRP A 132 14.41 18.21 -7.72
C TRP A 132 15.17 18.61 -6.45
N ARG A 133 15.16 17.77 -5.41
CA ARG A 133 15.92 17.92 -4.17
C ARG A 133 17.33 17.33 -4.26
N GLY A 134 17.65 16.64 -5.36
CA GLY A 134 18.93 15.93 -5.55
C GLY A 134 19.03 14.63 -4.75
N GLU A 135 17.90 14.01 -4.39
CA GLU A 135 17.78 12.75 -3.64
C GLU A 135 17.49 11.53 -4.54
#